data_AF-A0A7S4S3L4-F1
#
_entry.id   AF-A0A7S4S3L4-F1
#
_cell.length_a   1.000
_cell.length_b   1.000
_cell.length_c   1.000
_cell.angle_alpha   90.00
_cell.angle_beta   90.00
_cell.angle_gamma   90.00
#
_symmetry.space_group_name_H-M   'P 1'
#
loop_
_entity.id
_entity.type
_entity.pdbx_description
1 polymer ?
#
loop_
_entity_poly.entity_id
_entity_poly.type
_entity_poly.pdbx_seq_one_letter_code
_entity_poly.pdbx_strand_id
1 'polypeptide(L)'
;KIILAKTTEAELMNFREMKDKNMITAMKFLQILHSYAYIAKQQYLLILIVHMVQLTLRHGICKESCYGMASFSFLLCQFEYFEEADHIGRLAVFLLDKCKAEEYRPSIYMTFGVVRSWSVHIEQSLDNHLHGFLVGMQTGNIETAMMNVFNYLINSFICGRNLVKLNRELDSFGGKALEYKQMAVHNLICLMQLVVSTLLISNDSPSLIGCQNTEIKDLLDQAKNTFAVCHVYILGYIEAYIFGEYELAAMMVEKRQEVEKTMSRRSLYFGMIDFYDGLVFLAMARKTNDDKWTLGAAKALSKLESFVQTGKANCEHKLFLLQAETKSLLGENENAISKYDSAIAVAGKN
;
A
#
# COMPACT_ATOMS: atom_id res chain seq x y z
N LYS A 1 9.00 -3.81 -23.50
CA LYS A 1 10.26 -3.32 -22.92
C LYS A 1 10.04 -1.91 -22.40
N ILE A 2 10.26 -1.65 -21.11
CA ILE A 2 10.02 -0.33 -20.50
C ILE A 2 11.15 0.61 -20.98
N ILE A 3 10.79 1.63 -21.76
CA ILE A 3 11.77 2.53 -22.43
C ILE A 3 12.63 3.28 -21.41
N LEU A 4 12.05 3.62 -20.26
CA LEU A 4 12.70 4.38 -19.20
C LEU A 4 13.53 3.54 -18.22
N ALA A 5 13.49 2.21 -18.31
CA ALA A 5 14.10 1.33 -17.31
C ALA A 5 15.63 1.46 -17.20
N LYS A 6 16.29 2.02 -18.21
CA LYS A 6 17.74 2.26 -18.21
C LYS A 6 18.11 3.73 -18.25
N THR A 7 17.11 4.63 -18.22
CA THR A 7 17.35 6.05 -18.33
C THR A 7 18.06 6.56 -17.09
N THR A 8 19.19 7.24 -17.25
CA THR A 8 19.95 7.79 -16.11
C THR A 8 19.49 9.21 -15.75
N GLU A 9 19.82 9.66 -14.54
CA GLU A 9 19.63 11.07 -14.14
C GLU A 9 20.36 12.02 -15.09
N ALA A 10 21.58 11.66 -15.52
CA ALA A 10 22.36 12.45 -16.48
C ALA A 10 21.67 12.56 -17.85
N GLU A 11 21.09 11.46 -18.35
CA GLU A 11 20.30 11.49 -19.57
C GLU A 11 19.06 12.38 -19.41
N LEU A 12 18.35 12.30 -18.28
CA LEU A 12 17.22 13.19 -17.98
C LEU A 12 17.63 14.65 -17.83
N MET A 13 18.83 14.95 -17.30
CA MET A 13 19.37 16.31 -17.28
C MET A 13 19.58 16.86 -18.69
N ASN A 14 19.82 16.01 -19.67
CA ASN A 14 19.94 16.41 -21.07
C ASN A 14 18.58 16.51 -21.80
N PHE A 15 17.46 16.13 -21.17
CA PHE A 15 16.16 16.34 -21.80
C PHE A 15 15.89 17.83 -21.96
N ARG A 16 15.55 18.22 -23.19
CA ARG A 16 15.11 19.57 -23.54
C ARG A 16 13.83 19.94 -22.80
N GLU A 17 13.70 21.20 -22.46
CA GLU A 17 12.43 21.76 -21.99
C GLU A 17 11.37 21.66 -23.11
N MET A 18 10.14 21.30 -22.74
CA MET A 18 9.01 21.29 -23.64
C MET A 18 8.61 22.73 -23.97
N LYS A 19 8.82 23.16 -25.22
CA LYS A 19 8.53 24.54 -25.68
C LYS A 19 7.16 24.70 -26.35
N ASP A 20 6.59 23.60 -26.84
CA ASP A 20 5.31 23.62 -27.53
C ASP A 20 4.16 23.86 -26.53
N LYS A 21 3.50 25.01 -26.64
CA LYS A 21 2.40 25.44 -25.76
C LYS A 21 1.19 24.49 -25.83
N ASN A 22 0.92 23.88 -26.99
CA ASN A 22 -0.17 22.92 -27.13
C ASN A 22 0.15 21.64 -26.36
N MET A 23 1.40 21.19 -26.39
CA MET A 23 1.83 20.00 -25.66
C MET A 23 1.87 20.22 -24.14
N ILE A 24 2.32 21.41 -23.68
CA ILE A 24 2.23 21.78 -22.25
C ILE A 24 0.77 21.78 -21.79
N THR A 25 -0.15 22.34 -22.60
CA THR A 25 -1.57 22.36 -22.28
C THR A 25 -2.17 20.95 -22.25
N ALA A 26 -1.78 20.08 -23.18
CA ALA A 26 -2.19 18.68 -23.17
C ALA A 26 -1.70 17.95 -21.92
N MET A 27 -0.46 18.18 -21.49
CA MET A 27 0.10 17.59 -20.26
C MET A 27 -0.69 18.00 -19.01
N LYS A 28 -1.07 19.28 -18.90
CA LYS A 28 -1.96 19.78 -17.84
C LYS A 28 -3.32 19.08 -17.84
N PHE A 29 -3.93 18.99 -19.01
CA PHE A 29 -5.21 18.32 -19.16
C PHE A 29 -5.15 16.84 -18.75
N LEU A 30 -4.10 16.13 -19.17
CA LEU A 30 -3.87 14.73 -18.79
C LEU A 30 -3.68 14.57 -17.27
N GLN A 31 -2.93 15.47 -16.63
CA GLN A 31 -2.71 15.45 -15.18
C GLN A 31 -4.01 15.66 -14.39
N ILE A 32 -4.83 16.64 -14.81
CA ILE A 32 -6.15 16.90 -14.20
C ILE A 32 -7.05 15.69 -14.39
N LEU A 33 -7.14 15.17 -15.63
CA LEU A 33 -7.97 14.01 -15.95
C LEU A 33 -7.53 12.76 -15.17
N HIS A 34 -6.23 12.56 -15.01
CA HIS A 34 -5.68 11.48 -14.19
C HIS A 34 -6.18 11.56 -12.74
N SER A 35 -6.16 12.75 -12.14
CA SER A 35 -6.59 12.95 -10.74
C SER A 35 -8.05 12.57 -10.54
N TYR A 36 -8.94 12.95 -11.46
CA TYR A 36 -10.35 12.54 -11.43
C TYR A 36 -10.56 11.07 -11.77
N ALA A 37 -9.82 10.55 -12.76
CA ALA A 37 -9.91 9.15 -13.15
C ALA A 37 -9.45 8.21 -12.03
N TYR A 38 -8.50 8.63 -11.19
CA TYR A 38 -8.04 7.86 -10.04
C TYR A 38 -9.16 7.55 -9.05
N ILE A 39 -10.07 8.51 -8.85
CA ILE A 39 -11.20 8.38 -7.93
C ILE A 39 -12.38 7.69 -8.62
N ALA A 40 -12.72 8.11 -9.85
CA ALA A 40 -13.98 7.72 -10.48
C ALA A 40 -13.88 6.50 -11.42
N LYS A 41 -12.76 6.32 -12.13
CA LYS A 41 -12.62 5.37 -13.24
C LYS A 41 -11.16 4.90 -13.44
N GLN A 42 -10.65 4.09 -12.50
CA GLN A 42 -9.25 3.66 -12.48
C GLN A 42 -8.78 2.91 -13.75
N GLN A 43 -9.69 2.32 -14.51
CA GLN A 43 -9.41 1.66 -15.79
C GLN A 43 -8.75 2.57 -16.84
N TYR A 44 -8.92 3.90 -16.75
CA TYR A 44 -8.30 4.86 -17.66
C TYR A 44 -6.90 5.32 -17.21
N LEU A 45 -6.43 4.95 -16.01
CA LEU A 45 -5.14 5.43 -15.51
C LEU A 45 -3.98 5.00 -16.41
N LEU A 46 -3.98 3.74 -16.87
CA LEU A 46 -2.95 3.20 -17.74
C LEU A 46 -2.75 4.06 -19.00
N ILE A 47 -3.84 4.38 -19.71
CA ILE A 47 -3.74 5.14 -20.96
C ILE A 47 -3.29 6.59 -20.71
N LEU A 48 -3.78 7.24 -19.64
CA LEU A 48 -3.42 8.61 -19.31
C LEU A 48 -1.95 8.75 -18.95
N ILE A 49 -1.46 7.87 -18.07
CA ILE A 49 -0.07 7.86 -17.60
C ILE A 49 0.89 7.60 -18.76
N VAL A 50 0.59 6.61 -19.62
CA VAL A 50 1.43 6.28 -20.76
C VAL A 50 1.50 7.45 -21.75
N HIS A 51 0.40 8.16 -21.99
CA HIS A 51 0.42 9.36 -22.86
C HIS A 51 1.28 10.47 -22.29
N MET A 52 1.21 10.73 -20.97
CA MET A 52 2.07 11.73 -20.33
C MET A 52 3.57 11.39 -20.49
N VAL A 53 3.93 10.11 -20.33
CA VAL A 53 5.31 9.64 -20.54
C VAL A 53 5.73 9.78 -22.01
N GLN A 54 4.88 9.40 -22.96
CA GLN A 54 5.17 9.54 -24.39
C GLN A 54 5.38 11.00 -24.81
N LEU A 55 4.52 11.91 -24.33
CA LEU A 55 4.67 13.34 -24.61
C LEU A 55 5.96 13.89 -24.02
N THR A 56 6.29 13.48 -22.80
CA THR A 56 7.56 13.85 -22.14
C THR A 56 8.77 13.41 -22.98
N LEU A 57 8.78 12.17 -23.47
CA LEU A 57 9.89 11.63 -24.25
C LEU A 57 10.01 12.29 -25.64
N ARG A 58 8.89 12.62 -26.28
CA ARG A 58 8.89 13.19 -27.65
C ARG A 58 9.12 14.69 -27.67
N HIS A 59 8.47 15.42 -26.76
CA HIS A 59 8.40 16.88 -26.80
C HIS A 59 9.29 17.57 -25.76
N GLY A 60 9.89 16.82 -24.84
CA GLY A 60 10.72 17.35 -23.76
C GLY A 60 9.99 17.36 -22.42
N ILE A 61 10.66 17.85 -21.38
CA ILE A 61 10.12 17.87 -20.01
C ILE A 61 9.35 19.15 -19.72
N CYS A 62 8.29 19.02 -18.91
CA CYS A 62 7.54 20.10 -18.28
C CYS A 62 7.23 19.72 -16.83
N LYS A 63 6.54 20.59 -16.07
CA LYS A 63 6.19 20.31 -14.66
C LYS A 63 5.44 19.00 -14.49
N GLU A 64 4.45 18.77 -15.35
CA GLU A 64 3.58 17.61 -15.36
C GLU A 64 4.31 16.33 -15.77
N SER A 65 5.49 16.43 -16.39
CA SER A 65 6.34 15.28 -16.69
C SER A 65 6.80 14.56 -15.42
N CYS A 66 7.09 15.31 -14.34
CA CYS A 66 7.48 14.73 -13.05
C CYS A 66 6.33 13.90 -12.48
N TYR A 67 5.10 14.45 -12.51
CA TYR A 67 3.88 13.76 -12.11
C TYR A 67 3.65 12.51 -12.97
N GLY A 68 3.79 12.63 -14.29
CA GLY A 68 3.64 11.50 -15.21
C GLY A 68 4.62 10.36 -14.94
N MET A 69 5.89 10.68 -14.64
CA MET A 69 6.89 9.68 -14.26
C MET A 69 6.61 9.04 -12.91
N ALA A 70 6.22 9.83 -11.91
CA ALA A 70 5.84 9.31 -10.60
C ALA A 70 4.63 8.36 -10.70
N SER A 71 3.57 8.77 -11.41
CA SER A 71 2.41 7.91 -11.68
C SER A 71 2.77 6.67 -12.49
N PHE A 72 3.73 6.76 -13.42
CA PHE A 72 4.22 5.60 -14.17
C PHE A 72 4.98 4.62 -13.28
N SER A 73 5.82 5.09 -12.36
CA SER A 73 6.47 4.22 -11.37
C SER A 73 5.45 3.48 -10.51
N PHE A 74 4.44 4.18 -10.01
CA PHE A 74 3.37 3.58 -9.21
C PHE A 74 2.53 2.56 -9.99
N LEU A 75 2.29 2.82 -11.27
CA LEU A 75 1.59 1.90 -12.17
C LEU A 75 2.41 0.61 -12.41
N LEU A 76 3.74 0.70 -12.51
CA LEU A 76 4.60 -0.46 -12.71
C LEU A 76 4.54 -1.46 -11.55
N CYS A 77 4.30 -1.00 -10.31
CA CYS A 77 4.07 -1.89 -9.17
C CYS A 77 2.87 -2.82 -9.37
N GLN A 78 1.82 -2.40 -10.10
CA GLN A 78 0.67 -3.26 -10.41
C GLN A 78 1.05 -4.48 -11.27
N PHE A 79 2.12 -4.35 -12.04
CA PHE A 79 2.64 -5.38 -12.92
C PHE A 79 3.92 -6.02 -12.37
N GLU A 80 4.24 -5.76 -11.09
CA GLU A 80 5.36 -6.35 -10.36
C GLU A 80 6.75 -5.99 -10.93
N TYR A 81 6.85 -4.93 -11.75
CA TYR A 81 8.11 -4.33 -12.20
C TYR A 81 8.68 -3.38 -11.13
N PHE A 82 8.96 -3.92 -9.95
CA PHE A 82 9.30 -3.13 -8.77
C PHE A 82 10.66 -2.42 -8.85
N GLU A 83 11.65 -3.05 -9.48
CA GLU A 83 12.98 -2.43 -9.66
C GLU A 83 12.90 -1.23 -10.60
N GLU A 84 12.22 -1.39 -11.74
CA GLU A 84 11.97 -0.31 -12.68
C GLU A 84 11.09 0.77 -12.08
N ALA A 85 10.09 0.40 -11.28
CA ALA A 85 9.27 1.34 -10.54
C ALA A 85 10.12 2.20 -9.61
N ASP A 86 10.95 1.59 -8.76
CA ASP A 86 11.81 2.29 -7.80
C ASP A 86 12.84 3.20 -8.50
N HIS A 87 13.41 2.73 -9.62
CA HIS A 87 14.27 3.54 -10.48
C HIS A 87 13.55 4.77 -11.03
N ILE A 88 12.41 4.58 -11.69
CA ILE A 88 11.64 5.68 -12.29
C ILE A 88 11.08 6.64 -11.23
N GLY A 89 10.73 6.12 -10.05
CA GLY A 89 10.30 6.93 -8.92
C GLY A 89 11.39 7.88 -8.43
N ARG A 90 12.64 7.42 -8.33
CA ARG A 90 13.80 8.29 -8.04
C ARG A 90 13.99 9.37 -9.09
N LEU A 91 13.88 9.00 -10.37
CA LEU A 91 13.96 9.96 -11.48
C LEU A 91 12.86 11.02 -11.39
N ALA A 92 11.64 10.64 -10.99
CA ALA A 92 10.54 11.57 -10.82
C ALA A 92 10.79 12.57 -9.68
N VAL A 93 11.36 12.11 -8.55
CA VAL A 93 11.79 12.99 -7.45
C VAL A 93 12.89 13.94 -7.91
N PHE A 94 13.91 13.42 -8.61
CA PHE A 94 15.01 14.23 -9.15
C PHE A 94 14.52 15.32 -10.12
N LEU A 95 13.50 15.04 -10.92
CA LEU A 95 12.95 16.01 -11.88
C LEU A 95 12.17 17.17 -11.24
N LEU A 96 11.73 17.06 -9.98
CA LEU A 96 10.99 18.12 -9.29
C LEU A 96 11.74 19.45 -9.33
N ASP A 97 13.03 19.41 -9.01
CA ASP A 97 13.88 20.61 -8.93
C ASP A 97 14.18 21.15 -10.33
N LYS A 98 14.44 20.26 -11.29
CA LYS A 98 14.72 20.64 -12.69
C LYS A 98 13.51 21.33 -13.34
N CYS A 99 12.31 20.81 -13.10
CA CYS A 99 11.08 21.36 -13.66
C CYS A 99 10.45 22.47 -12.82
N LYS A 100 11.00 22.78 -11.62
CA LYS A 100 10.44 23.74 -10.66
C LYS A 100 8.97 23.43 -10.35
N ALA A 101 8.70 22.15 -10.08
CA ALA A 101 7.36 21.57 -10.00
C ALA A 101 6.92 21.33 -8.54
N GLU A 102 7.12 22.32 -7.68
CA GLU A 102 6.90 22.23 -6.24
C GLU A 102 5.46 21.84 -5.88
N GLU A 103 4.49 22.26 -6.70
CA GLU A 103 3.08 21.91 -6.53
C GLU A 103 2.80 20.39 -6.57
N TYR A 104 3.66 19.62 -7.24
CA TYR A 104 3.53 18.16 -7.35
C TYR A 104 4.36 17.40 -6.32
N ARG A 105 5.24 18.07 -5.57
CA ARG A 105 6.13 17.43 -4.58
C ARG A 105 5.35 16.53 -3.59
N PRO A 106 4.24 16.97 -2.96
CA PRO A 106 3.47 16.11 -2.06
C PRO A 106 3.00 14.80 -2.71
N SER A 107 2.53 14.86 -3.96
CA SER A 107 1.98 13.70 -4.68
C SER A 107 3.08 12.77 -5.18
N ILE A 108 4.23 13.32 -5.58
CA ILE A 108 5.38 12.52 -5.99
C ILE A 108 5.97 11.77 -4.79
N TYR A 109 6.14 12.42 -3.64
CA TYR A 109 6.61 11.75 -2.43
C TYR A 109 5.61 10.69 -1.92
N MET A 110 4.30 10.95 -2.05
CA MET A 110 3.27 9.94 -1.73
C MET A 110 3.42 8.68 -2.57
N THR A 111 3.46 8.83 -3.89
CA THR A 111 3.57 7.68 -4.82
C THR A 111 4.92 7.00 -4.69
N PHE A 112 6.00 7.77 -4.60
CA PHE A 112 7.35 7.24 -4.42
C PHE A 112 7.49 6.49 -3.10
N GLY A 113 6.92 6.97 -1.99
CA GLY A 113 6.94 6.25 -0.71
C GLY A 113 6.31 4.85 -0.83
N VAL A 114 5.18 4.73 -1.54
CA VAL A 114 4.54 3.43 -1.81
C VAL A 114 5.43 2.54 -2.68
N VAL A 115 5.99 3.07 -3.77
CA VAL A 115 6.92 2.32 -4.62
C VAL A 115 8.15 1.86 -3.82
N ARG A 116 8.70 2.77 -3.01
CA ARG A 116 9.91 2.55 -2.21
C ARG A 116 9.72 1.45 -1.19
N SER A 117 8.51 1.30 -0.63
CA SER A 117 8.18 0.20 0.29
C SER A 117 8.38 -1.20 -0.31
N TRP A 118 8.38 -1.35 -1.64
CA TRP A 118 8.70 -2.64 -2.28
C TRP A 118 10.20 -2.92 -2.37
N SER A 119 11.05 -1.90 -2.33
CA SER A 119 12.48 -2.04 -2.65
C SER A 119 13.42 -1.83 -1.46
N VAL A 120 12.92 -1.27 -0.36
CA VAL A 120 13.68 -1.12 0.90
C VAL A 120 12.87 -1.57 2.09
N HIS A 121 13.51 -1.69 3.26
CA HIS A 121 12.78 -1.90 4.49
C HIS A 121 11.69 -0.84 4.66
N ILE A 122 10.47 -1.27 4.98
CA ILE A 122 9.30 -0.41 4.99
C ILE A 122 9.46 0.81 5.93
N GLU A 123 10.22 0.69 7.02
CA GLU A 123 10.53 1.83 7.90
C GLU A 123 11.25 2.96 7.17
N GLN A 124 12.16 2.63 6.25
CA GLN A 124 12.86 3.62 5.41
C GLN A 124 11.93 4.31 4.41
N SER A 125 10.76 3.72 4.12
CA SER A 125 9.76 4.34 3.25
C SER A 125 8.94 5.43 3.96
N LEU A 126 8.86 5.38 5.29
CA LEU A 126 8.02 6.27 6.12
C LEU A 126 8.41 7.74 5.97
N ASP A 127 9.70 8.04 5.86
CA ASP A 127 10.20 9.41 5.71
C ASP A 127 9.68 10.10 4.43
N ASN A 128 9.45 9.34 3.36
CA ASN A 128 8.86 9.89 2.15
C ASN A 128 7.44 10.41 2.41
N HIS A 129 6.65 9.65 3.17
CA HIS A 129 5.30 10.05 3.52
C HIS A 129 5.28 11.24 4.48
N LEU A 130 6.16 11.26 5.48
CA LEU A 130 6.27 12.42 6.37
C LEU A 130 6.71 13.69 5.62
N HIS A 131 7.66 13.57 4.70
CA HIS A 131 8.07 14.69 3.85
C HIS A 131 6.93 15.17 2.95
N GLY A 132 6.21 14.25 2.30
CA GLY A 132 5.05 14.56 1.48
C GLY A 132 3.92 15.24 2.27
N PHE A 133 3.69 14.82 3.52
CA PHE A 133 2.79 15.49 4.45
C PHE A 133 3.24 16.93 4.74
N LEU A 134 4.48 17.13 5.16
CA LEU A 134 5.00 18.46 5.53
C LEU A 134 4.90 19.45 4.37
N VAL A 135 5.36 19.05 3.17
CA VAL A 135 5.28 19.90 1.98
C VAL A 135 3.83 20.14 1.57
N GLY A 136 2.96 19.13 1.68
CA GLY A 136 1.53 19.28 1.39
C GLY A 136 0.86 20.31 2.30
N MET A 137 1.21 20.32 3.59
CA MET A 137 0.74 21.33 4.53
C MET A 137 1.26 22.73 4.18
N GLN A 138 2.55 22.86 3.84
CA GLN A 138 3.17 24.15 3.47
C GLN A 138 2.60 24.74 2.18
N THR A 139 2.25 23.90 1.21
CA THR A 139 1.75 24.31 -0.11
C THR A 139 0.23 24.42 -0.17
N GLY A 140 -0.49 24.06 0.90
CA GLY A 140 -1.95 24.04 0.94
C GLY A 140 -2.59 22.84 0.21
N ASN A 141 -1.81 21.86 -0.24
CA ASN A 141 -2.32 20.60 -0.79
C ASN A 141 -2.70 19.63 0.34
N ILE A 142 -3.74 20.00 1.09
CA ILE A 142 -4.17 19.32 2.31
C ILE A 142 -4.64 17.89 2.05
N GLU A 143 -5.33 17.65 0.93
CA GLU A 143 -5.79 16.31 0.54
C GLU A 143 -4.61 15.34 0.40
N THR A 144 -3.58 15.74 -0.37
CA THR A 144 -2.39 14.91 -0.56
C THR A 144 -1.58 14.79 0.74
N ALA A 145 -1.57 15.83 1.58
CA ALA A 145 -0.93 15.78 2.89
C ALA A 145 -1.55 14.71 3.79
N MET A 146 -2.89 14.67 3.88
CA MET A 146 -3.61 13.67 4.69
C MET A 146 -3.50 12.26 4.09
N MET A 147 -3.47 12.11 2.77
CA MET A 147 -3.22 10.81 2.15
C MET A 147 -1.80 10.29 2.43
N ASN A 148 -0.79 11.17 2.51
CA ASN A 148 0.54 10.79 2.98
C ASN A 148 0.53 10.30 4.43
N VAL A 149 -0.18 11.01 5.32
CA VAL A 149 -0.36 10.59 6.72
C VAL A 149 -0.99 9.21 6.80
N PHE A 150 -2.05 8.94 6.03
CA PHE A 150 -2.67 7.61 6.01
C PHE A 150 -1.68 6.52 5.58
N ASN A 151 -0.90 6.75 4.52
CA ASN A 151 0.13 5.80 4.08
C ASN A 151 1.24 5.60 5.13
N TYR A 152 1.65 6.66 5.83
CA TYR A 152 2.59 6.58 6.94
C TYR A 152 2.06 5.70 8.08
N LEU A 153 0.78 5.89 8.46
CA LEU A 153 0.16 5.16 9.56
C LEU A 153 -0.02 3.68 9.23
N ILE A 154 -0.53 3.34 8.02
CA ILE A 154 -0.71 1.94 7.62
C ILE A 154 0.64 1.22 7.47
N ASN A 155 1.65 1.90 6.93
CA ASN A 155 3.00 1.33 6.84
C ASN A 155 3.63 1.15 8.24
N SER A 156 3.37 2.07 9.18
CA SER A 156 3.79 1.95 10.58
C SER A 156 3.13 0.76 11.29
N PHE A 157 1.86 0.51 11.00
CA PHE A 157 1.14 -0.65 11.54
C PHE A 157 1.73 -1.96 11.01
N ILE A 158 1.87 -2.10 9.69
CA ILE A 158 2.31 -3.36 9.08
C ILE A 158 3.80 -3.67 9.30
N CYS A 159 4.63 -2.65 9.58
CA CYS A 159 6.02 -2.86 9.98
C CYS A 159 6.20 -3.18 11.47
N GLY A 160 5.11 -3.28 12.23
CA GLY A 160 5.15 -3.70 13.63
C GLY A 160 5.71 -2.65 14.58
N ARG A 161 5.59 -1.34 14.27
CA ARG A 161 5.95 -0.29 15.24
C ARG A 161 5.14 -0.45 16.51
N ASN A 162 5.73 -0.03 17.63
CA ASN A 162 5.12 -0.11 18.94
C ASN A 162 3.71 0.50 18.95
N LEU A 163 2.71 -0.32 19.31
CA LEU A 163 1.30 0.05 19.23
C LEU A 163 0.94 1.24 20.14
N VAL A 164 1.60 1.42 21.29
CA VAL A 164 1.35 2.58 22.18
C VAL A 164 1.76 3.88 21.49
N LYS A 165 2.92 3.90 20.82
CA LYS A 165 3.36 5.07 20.04
C LYS A 165 2.43 5.31 18.85
N LEU A 166 2.10 4.25 18.11
CA LEU A 166 1.20 4.33 16.96
C LEU A 166 -0.18 4.86 17.35
N ASN A 167 -0.74 4.43 18.49
CA ASN A 167 -2.05 4.90 18.95
C ASN A 167 -2.08 6.42 19.21
N ARG A 168 -0.99 6.98 19.75
CA ARG A 168 -0.85 8.43 19.94
C ARG A 168 -0.72 9.18 18.62
N GLU A 169 0.00 8.60 17.67
CA GLU A 169 0.12 9.16 16.32
C GLU A 169 -1.25 9.14 15.60
N LEU A 170 -2.00 8.03 15.70
CA LEU A 170 -3.36 7.90 15.19
C LEU A 170 -4.30 8.96 15.78
N ASP A 171 -4.28 9.17 17.09
CA ASP A 171 -5.08 10.20 17.76
C ASP A 171 -4.75 11.61 17.24
N SER A 172 -3.45 11.96 17.22
CA SER A 172 -3.00 13.28 16.78
C SER A 172 -3.34 13.56 15.31
N PHE A 173 -3.06 12.61 14.41
CA PHE A 173 -3.34 12.76 12.99
C PHE A 173 -4.84 12.65 12.68
N GLY A 174 -5.59 11.85 13.44
CA GLY A 174 -7.04 11.78 13.36
C GLY A 174 -7.69 13.13 13.67
N GLY A 175 -7.22 13.80 14.74
CA GLY A 175 -7.63 15.17 15.08
C GLY A 175 -7.32 16.19 13.98
N LYS A 176 -6.11 16.13 13.39
CA LYS A 176 -5.75 16.98 12.24
C LYS A 176 -6.63 16.73 11.03
N ALA A 177 -6.88 15.47 10.67
CA ALA A 177 -7.74 15.14 9.53
C ALA A 177 -9.15 15.70 9.72
N LEU A 178 -9.68 15.68 10.96
CA LEU A 178 -10.97 16.28 11.31
C LEU A 178 -10.94 17.81 11.21
N GLU A 179 -9.91 18.46 11.78
CA GLU A 179 -9.71 19.92 11.72
C GLU A 179 -9.74 20.44 10.28
N TYR A 180 -9.05 19.72 9.38
CA TYR A 180 -8.98 20.04 7.95
C TYR A 180 -10.14 19.48 7.10
N LYS A 181 -11.18 18.93 7.75
CA LYS A 181 -12.39 18.38 7.11
C LYS A 181 -12.11 17.25 6.11
N GLN A 182 -11.01 16.52 6.28
CA GLN A 182 -10.63 15.37 5.46
C GLN A 182 -11.32 14.11 5.99
N MET A 183 -12.65 14.08 5.92
CA MET A 183 -13.49 13.05 6.56
C MET A 183 -13.17 11.62 6.11
N ALA A 184 -12.86 11.40 4.82
CA ALA A 184 -12.54 10.07 4.33
C ALA A 184 -11.26 9.51 4.98
N VAL A 185 -10.22 10.34 5.12
CA VAL A 185 -8.97 9.96 5.79
C VAL A 185 -9.18 9.84 7.30
N HIS A 186 -9.91 10.78 7.90
CA HIS A 186 -10.27 10.72 9.33
C HIS A 186 -10.93 9.39 9.69
N ASN A 187 -11.93 8.96 8.92
CA ASN A 187 -12.65 7.71 9.17
C ASN A 187 -11.73 6.49 9.06
N LEU A 188 -10.79 6.47 8.11
CA LEU A 188 -9.79 5.42 7.99
C LEU A 188 -8.82 5.39 9.18
N ILE A 189 -8.43 6.56 9.70
CA ILE A 189 -7.58 6.68 10.88
C ILE A 189 -8.32 6.17 12.13
N CYS A 190 -9.58 6.57 12.32
CA CYS A 190 -10.41 6.10 13.43
C CYS A 190 -10.60 4.57 13.40
N LEU A 191 -10.80 4.00 12.21
CA LEU A 191 -10.87 2.55 12.03
C LEU A 191 -9.57 1.86 12.48
N MET A 192 -8.42 2.40 12.09
CA MET A 192 -7.13 1.88 12.54
C MET A 192 -6.94 2.06 14.06
N GLN A 193 -7.34 3.20 14.61
CA GLN A 193 -7.25 3.49 16.04
C GLN A 193 -8.08 2.53 16.88
N LEU A 194 -9.27 2.14 16.39
CA LEU A 194 -10.11 1.12 17.02
C LEU A 194 -9.35 -0.22 17.14
N VAL A 195 -8.78 -0.71 16.04
CA VAL A 195 -8.01 -1.96 16.02
C VAL A 195 -6.81 -1.88 16.96
N VAL A 196 -6.03 -0.81 16.86
CA VAL A 196 -4.82 -0.62 17.68
C VAL A 196 -5.17 -0.52 19.16
N SER A 197 -6.23 0.20 19.51
CA SER A 197 -6.69 0.32 20.90
C SER A 197 -7.12 -1.03 21.47
N THR A 198 -7.79 -1.85 20.66
CA THR A 198 -8.22 -3.19 21.08
C THR A 198 -7.07 -4.14 21.29
N LEU A 199 -6.08 -4.13 20.39
CA LEU A 199 -4.85 -4.89 20.56
C LEU A 199 -4.03 -4.44 21.78
N LEU A 200 -4.26 -3.23 22.31
CA LEU A 200 -3.61 -2.71 23.52
C LEU A 200 -4.38 -3.03 24.81
N ILE A 201 -5.72 -3.10 24.76
CA ILE A 201 -6.59 -3.15 25.94
C ILE A 201 -7.13 -4.57 26.19
N SER A 202 -7.50 -5.30 25.13
CA SER A 202 -8.24 -6.55 25.24
C SER A 202 -7.31 -7.76 25.27
N ASN A 203 -7.48 -8.62 26.27
CA ASN A 203 -6.87 -9.95 26.28
C ASN A 203 -7.73 -11.01 25.59
N ASP A 204 -9.05 -10.79 25.42
CA ASP A 204 -9.98 -11.91 25.16
C ASP A 204 -10.97 -11.73 23.98
N SER A 205 -11.08 -10.56 23.31
CA SER A 205 -12.01 -10.41 22.17
C SER A 205 -11.68 -9.28 21.17
N PRO A 206 -11.78 -9.51 19.85
CA PRO A 206 -11.70 -8.48 18.82
C PRO A 206 -12.80 -7.41 18.93
N SER A 207 -12.46 -6.18 18.56
CA SER A 207 -13.38 -5.03 18.54
C SER A 207 -14.17 -4.93 17.25
N LEU A 208 -13.59 -5.30 16.10
CA LEU A 208 -14.29 -5.36 14.82
C LEU A 208 -15.17 -6.60 14.67
N ILE A 209 -15.20 -7.53 15.65
CA ILE A 209 -16.29 -8.53 15.76
C ILE A 209 -17.66 -7.85 15.75
N GLY A 210 -17.73 -6.58 16.16
CA GLY A 210 -18.84 -5.69 15.89
C GLY A 210 -19.00 -5.35 14.41
N CYS A 211 -19.26 -6.31 13.53
CA CYS A 211 -20.04 -6.06 12.31
C CYS A 211 -21.48 -5.58 12.64
N GLN A 212 -21.82 -5.49 13.93
CA GLN A 212 -22.96 -4.79 14.52
C GLN A 212 -22.63 -3.36 14.99
N ASN A 213 -21.40 -2.88 14.86
CA ASN A 213 -21.09 -1.47 15.10
C ASN A 213 -21.80 -0.68 14.00
N THR A 214 -22.96 -0.14 14.35
CA THR A 214 -23.86 0.58 13.44
C THR A 214 -23.12 1.69 12.73
N GLU A 215 -22.14 2.32 13.38
CA GLU A 215 -21.31 3.36 12.77
C GLU A 215 -20.43 2.83 11.63
N ILE A 216 -19.83 1.65 11.76
CA ILE A 216 -19.04 1.03 10.69
C ILE A 216 -19.97 0.60 9.56
N LYS A 217 -21.11 -0.02 9.88
CA LYS A 217 -22.10 -0.42 8.89
C LYS A 217 -22.66 0.79 8.12
N ASP A 218 -22.96 1.88 8.81
CA ASP A 218 -23.39 3.14 8.21
C ASP A 218 -22.27 3.77 7.37
N LEU A 219 -21.01 3.66 7.80
CA LEU A 219 -19.84 4.05 7.00
C LEU A 219 -19.73 3.24 5.71
N LEU A 220 -19.98 1.93 5.77
CA LEU A 220 -19.96 1.02 4.61
C LEU A 220 -21.12 1.32 3.65
N ASP A 221 -22.32 1.56 4.17
CA ASP A 221 -23.53 1.82 3.39
C ASP A 221 -23.54 3.24 2.78
N GLN A 222 -23.06 4.25 3.50
CA GLN A 222 -23.05 5.64 3.03
C GLN A 222 -21.92 5.94 2.04
N ALA A 223 -20.74 5.33 2.23
CA ALA A 223 -19.56 5.85 1.57
C ALA A 223 -19.50 5.55 0.08
N LYS A 224 -20.19 4.50 -0.42
CA LYS A 224 -19.93 3.92 -1.77
C LYS A 224 -18.42 3.79 -2.05
N ASN A 225 -17.62 3.70 -0.98
CA ASN A 225 -16.18 3.87 -1.00
C ASN A 225 -15.58 2.49 -0.79
N THR A 226 -15.47 1.78 -1.90
CA THR A 226 -14.89 0.45 -2.01
C THR A 226 -13.53 0.35 -1.31
N PHE A 227 -12.73 1.44 -1.30
CA PHE A 227 -11.45 1.49 -0.62
C PHE A 227 -11.58 1.40 0.91
N ALA A 228 -12.47 2.19 1.51
CA ALA A 228 -12.71 2.14 2.96
C ALA A 228 -13.32 0.80 3.39
N VAL A 229 -14.28 0.29 2.61
CA VAL A 229 -14.89 -1.03 2.82
C VAL A 229 -13.84 -2.14 2.84
N CYS A 230 -12.91 -2.11 1.87
CA CYS A 230 -11.82 -3.07 1.81
C CYS A 230 -10.94 -3.01 3.06
N HIS A 231 -10.61 -1.81 3.56
CA HIS A 231 -9.79 -1.64 4.77
C HIS A 231 -10.49 -2.14 6.04
N VAL A 232 -11.81 -1.98 6.15
CA VAL A 232 -12.59 -2.57 7.25
C VAL A 232 -12.43 -4.08 7.27
N TYR A 233 -12.61 -4.74 6.12
CA TYR A 233 -12.41 -6.18 6.06
C TYR A 233 -10.97 -6.57 6.37
N ILE A 234 -9.98 -5.85 5.84
CA ILE A 234 -8.57 -6.18 6.06
C ILE A 234 -8.19 -6.11 7.54
N LEU A 235 -8.46 -4.98 8.19
CA LEU A 235 -8.14 -4.81 9.60
C LEU A 235 -8.97 -5.76 10.48
N GLY A 236 -10.24 -5.99 10.12
CA GLY A 236 -11.12 -6.89 10.83
C GLY A 236 -10.66 -8.35 10.80
N TYR A 237 -10.23 -8.86 9.65
CA TYR A 237 -9.80 -10.25 9.58
C TYR A 237 -8.42 -10.46 10.22
N ILE A 238 -7.53 -9.45 10.15
CA ILE A 238 -6.26 -9.48 10.88
C ILE A 238 -6.53 -9.53 12.38
N GLU A 239 -7.42 -8.67 12.89
CA GLU A 239 -7.80 -8.66 14.30
C GLU A 239 -8.46 -9.99 14.71
N ALA A 240 -9.45 -10.48 13.96
CA ALA A 240 -10.10 -11.76 14.22
C ALA A 240 -9.11 -12.92 14.26
N TYR A 241 -8.15 -12.95 13.33
CA TYR A 241 -7.09 -13.97 13.32
C TYR A 241 -6.23 -13.90 14.59
N ILE A 242 -5.80 -12.70 15.02
CA ILE A 242 -4.95 -12.52 16.21
C ILE A 242 -5.62 -13.07 17.48
N PHE A 243 -6.93 -12.91 17.61
CA PHE A 243 -7.68 -13.44 18.76
C PHE A 243 -8.21 -14.88 18.55
N GLY A 244 -7.85 -15.56 17.47
CA GLY A 244 -8.23 -16.97 17.24
C GLY A 244 -9.62 -17.19 16.65
N GLU A 245 -10.32 -16.14 16.24
CA GLU A 245 -11.65 -16.19 15.62
C GLU A 245 -11.54 -16.50 14.12
N TYR A 246 -11.01 -17.68 13.80
CA TYR A 246 -10.59 -18.05 12.45
C TYR A 246 -11.75 -18.11 11.43
N GLU A 247 -12.94 -18.59 11.82
CA GLU A 247 -14.12 -18.57 10.94
C GLU A 247 -14.55 -17.16 10.57
N LEU A 248 -14.49 -16.23 11.53
CA LEU A 248 -14.81 -14.84 11.28
C LEU A 248 -13.76 -14.22 10.35
N ALA A 249 -12.48 -14.47 10.61
CA ALA A 249 -11.40 -14.03 9.75
C ALA A 249 -11.60 -14.55 8.30
N ALA A 250 -11.93 -15.83 8.15
CA ALA A 250 -12.19 -16.45 6.86
C ALA A 250 -13.38 -15.81 6.11
N MET A 251 -14.50 -15.56 6.81
CA MET A 251 -15.65 -14.85 6.26
C MET A 251 -15.29 -13.43 5.77
N MET A 252 -14.48 -12.71 6.55
CA MET A 252 -14.04 -11.36 6.19
C MET A 252 -13.05 -11.37 5.01
N VAL A 253 -12.18 -12.39 4.90
CA VAL A 253 -11.33 -12.60 3.71
C VAL A 253 -12.18 -12.78 2.46
N GLU A 254 -13.22 -13.62 2.50
CA GLU A 254 -14.13 -13.84 1.37
C GLU A 254 -14.82 -12.51 0.95
N LYS A 255 -15.36 -11.75 1.91
CA LYS A 255 -15.97 -10.43 1.65
C LYS A 255 -14.97 -9.42 1.08
N ARG A 256 -13.75 -9.38 1.60
CA ARG A 256 -12.68 -8.52 1.07
C ARG A 256 -12.41 -8.85 -0.39
N GLN A 257 -12.24 -10.13 -0.72
CA GLN A 257 -11.93 -10.57 -2.09
C GLN A 257 -13.00 -10.15 -3.11
N GLU A 258 -14.27 -10.09 -2.72
CA GLU A 258 -15.33 -9.58 -3.60
C GLU A 258 -15.17 -8.09 -3.93
N VAL A 259 -14.86 -7.29 -2.91
CA VAL A 259 -14.65 -5.84 -3.04
C VAL A 259 -13.36 -5.53 -3.79
N GLU A 260 -12.30 -6.30 -3.51
CA GLU A 260 -10.96 -6.14 -4.06
C GLU A 260 -10.87 -6.40 -5.57
N LYS A 261 -11.79 -7.19 -6.16
CA LYS A 261 -11.83 -7.45 -7.62
C LYS A 261 -11.81 -6.19 -8.49
N THR A 262 -12.24 -5.06 -7.93
CA THR A 262 -12.30 -3.76 -8.62
C THR A 262 -11.14 -2.82 -8.28
N MET A 263 -10.20 -3.26 -7.44
CA MET A 263 -9.11 -2.45 -6.89
C MET A 263 -7.75 -2.86 -7.47
N SER A 264 -6.85 -1.89 -7.60
CA SER A 264 -5.46 -2.15 -7.99
C SER A 264 -4.58 -2.47 -6.78
N ARG A 265 -3.80 -3.55 -6.84
CA ARG A 265 -2.84 -3.94 -5.79
C ARG A 265 -1.46 -3.32 -6.03
N ARG A 266 -1.31 -2.03 -5.75
CA ARG A 266 -0.04 -1.28 -6.03
C ARG A 266 0.86 -1.09 -4.81
N SER A 267 0.32 -1.15 -3.60
CA SER A 267 1.05 -0.96 -2.34
C SER A 267 1.57 -2.27 -1.78
N LEU A 268 2.74 -2.26 -1.13
CA LEU A 268 3.27 -3.39 -0.35
C LEU A 268 2.27 -3.88 0.68
N TYR A 269 1.38 -3.01 1.17
CA TYR A 269 0.25 -3.38 2.02
C TYR A 269 -0.52 -4.59 1.48
N PHE A 270 -0.69 -4.71 0.16
CA PHE A 270 -1.33 -5.87 -0.46
C PHE A 270 -0.45 -7.14 -0.45
N GLY A 271 0.88 -7.03 -0.49
CA GLY A 271 1.76 -8.17 -0.23
C GLY A 271 1.66 -8.66 1.22
N MET A 272 1.38 -7.76 2.17
CA MET A 272 1.12 -8.14 3.57
C MET A 272 -0.24 -8.83 3.72
N ILE A 273 -1.24 -8.45 2.92
CA ILE A 273 -2.55 -9.12 2.87
C ILE A 273 -2.38 -10.58 2.44
N ASP A 274 -1.54 -10.87 1.42
CA ASP A 274 -1.28 -12.26 0.99
C ASP A 274 -0.71 -13.12 2.13
N PHE A 275 0.14 -12.53 2.98
CA PHE A 275 0.66 -13.21 4.16
C PHE A 275 -0.45 -13.56 5.16
N TYR A 276 -1.28 -12.58 5.54
CA TYR A 276 -2.36 -12.84 6.51
C TYR A 276 -3.45 -13.74 5.93
N ASP A 277 -3.70 -13.71 4.61
CA ASP A 277 -4.55 -14.68 3.92
C ASP A 277 -4.03 -16.10 4.12
N GLY A 278 -2.73 -16.31 3.89
CA GLY A 278 -2.09 -17.60 4.11
C GLY A 278 -2.26 -18.11 5.53
N LEU A 279 -2.13 -17.24 6.53
CA LEU A 279 -2.34 -17.58 7.94
C LEU A 279 -3.78 -18.01 8.23
N VAL A 280 -4.78 -17.24 7.74
CA VAL A 280 -6.20 -17.59 7.91
C VAL A 280 -6.52 -18.90 7.20
N PHE A 281 -6.02 -19.10 5.98
CA PHE A 281 -6.23 -20.34 5.22
C PHE A 281 -5.60 -21.55 5.91
N LEU A 282 -4.39 -21.43 6.44
CA LEU A 282 -3.75 -22.52 7.19
C LEU A 282 -4.51 -22.84 8.49
N ALA A 283 -4.99 -21.83 9.21
CA ALA A 283 -5.82 -22.04 10.41
C ALA A 283 -7.13 -22.77 10.07
N MET A 284 -7.81 -22.35 8.99
CA MET A 284 -9.02 -23.01 8.52
C MET A 284 -8.78 -24.43 7.98
N ALA A 285 -7.65 -24.68 7.32
CA ALA A 285 -7.25 -26.02 6.86
C ALA A 285 -6.93 -26.96 8.03
N ARG A 286 -6.46 -26.46 9.18
CA ARG A 286 -6.32 -27.27 10.40
C ARG A 286 -7.69 -27.60 11.00
N LYS A 287 -8.63 -26.65 10.96
CA LYS A 287 -9.94 -26.77 11.60
C LYS A 287 -10.93 -27.58 10.76
N THR A 288 -10.76 -27.58 9.44
CA THR A 288 -11.68 -28.17 8.48
C THR A 288 -10.92 -29.05 7.50
N ASN A 289 -11.55 -30.12 7.02
CA ASN A 289 -10.99 -30.97 5.94
C ASN A 289 -11.40 -30.47 4.55
N ASP A 290 -11.53 -29.16 4.35
CA ASP A 290 -11.92 -28.57 3.07
C ASP A 290 -10.67 -28.16 2.27
N ASP A 291 -10.46 -28.81 1.13
CA ASP A 291 -9.33 -28.59 0.22
C ASP A 291 -9.21 -27.14 -0.27
N LYS A 292 -10.31 -26.36 -0.24
CA LYS A 292 -10.28 -24.95 -0.65
C LYS A 292 -9.27 -24.14 0.18
N TRP A 293 -9.13 -24.45 1.47
CA TRP A 293 -8.23 -23.74 2.38
C TRP A 293 -6.78 -24.12 2.13
N THR A 294 -6.49 -25.41 1.96
CA THR A 294 -5.15 -25.90 1.60
C THR A 294 -4.69 -25.29 0.27
N LEU A 295 -5.58 -25.23 -0.73
CA LEU A 295 -5.30 -24.59 -2.01
C LEU A 295 -5.07 -23.07 -1.87
N GLY A 296 -5.86 -22.40 -1.02
CA GLY A 296 -5.69 -20.98 -0.70
C GLY A 296 -4.33 -20.70 -0.08
N ALA A 297 -3.94 -21.50 0.93
CA ALA A 297 -2.64 -21.39 1.59
C ALA A 297 -1.47 -21.60 0.62
N ALA A 298 -1.56 -22.59 -0.27
CA ALA A 298 -0.55 -22.85 -1.29
C ALA A 298 -0.39 -21.67 -2.27
N LYS A 299 -1.49 -21.00 -2.65
CA LYS A 299 -1.46 -19.79 -3.49
C LYS A 299 -0.77 -18.61 -2.77
N ALA A 300 -1.13 -18.36 -1.51
CA ALA A 300 -0.51 -17.32 -0.70
C ALA A 300 1.00 -17.56 -0.53
N LEU A 301 1.39 -18.81 -0.27
CA LEU A 301 2.79 -19.22 -0.16
C LEU A 301 3.56 -18.95 -1.47
N SER A 302 3.05 -19.45 -2.60
CA SER A 302 3.68 -19.25 -3.91
C SER A 302 3.82 -17.76 -4.26
N LYS A 303 2.86 -16.93 -3.83
CA LYS A 303 2.91 -15.49 -4.05
C LYS A 303 4.05 -14.84 -3.25
N LEU A 304 4.19 -15.15 -1.96
CA LEU A 304 5.31 -14.65 -1.15
C LEU A 304 6.66 -15.17 -1.66
N GLU A 305 6.73 -16.42 -2.14
CA GLU A 305 7.94 -16.97 -2.77
C GLU A 305 8.38 -16.14 -3.98
N SER A 306 7.44 -15.76 -4.86
CA SER A 306 7.76 -14.88 -6.00
C SER A 306 8.28 -13.51 -5.58
N PHE A 307 7.78 -12.96 -4.47
CA PHE A 307 8.27 -11.68 -3.95
C PHE A 307 9.67 -11.84 -3.37
N VAL A 308 9.95 -12.88 -2.59
CA VAL A 308 11.30 -13.10 -2.04
C VAL A 308 12.32 -13.36 -3.15
N GLN A 309 11.96 -14.13 -4.18
CA GLN A 309 12.82 -14.37 -5.35
C GLN A 309 13.18 -13.10 -6.12
N THR A 310 12.32 -12.08 -6.08
CA THR A 310 12.55 -10.76 -6.68
C THR A 310 13.19 -9.77 -5.70
N GLY A 311 13.79 -10.25 -4.61
CA GLY A 311 14.60 -9.45 -3.68
C GLY A 311 13.80 -8.58 -2.72
N LYS A 312 12.55 -8.93 -2.41
CA LYS A 312 11.67 -8.09 -1.57
C LYS A 312 11.94 -8.30 -0.08
N ALA A 313 12.72 -7.39 0.51
CA ALA A 313 13.18 -7.45 1.90
C ALA A 313 12.04 -7.65 2.92
N ASN A 314 10.87 -7.05 2.69
CA ASN A 314 9.76 -7.07 3.64
C ASN A 314 8.95 -8.39 3.67
N CYS A 315 9.25 -9.35 2.78
CA CYS A 315 8.47 -10.59 2.63
C CYS A 315 9.17 -11.85 3.17
N GLU A 316 10.48 -11.83 3.38
CA GLU A 316 11.27 -13.05 3.65
C GLU A 316 10.90 -13.72 4.99
N HIS A 317 10.88 -12.97 6.09
CA HIS A 317 10.47 -13.50 7.40
C HIS A 317 9.03 -14.04 7.40
N LYS A 318 8.15 -13.41 6.61
CA LYS A 318 6.75 -13.82 6.45
C LYS A 318 6.60 -15.11 5.66
N LEU A 319 7.40 -15.26 4.61
CA LEU A 319 7.50 -16.51 3.87
C LEU A 319 7.92 -17.66 4.78
N PHE A 320 8.98 -17.46 5.59
CA PHE A 320 9.42 -18.51 6.52
C PHE A 320 8.34 -18.87 7.54
N LEU A 321 7.58 -17.90 8.04
CA LEU A 321 6.47 -18.16 8.96
C LEU A 321 5.35 -18.98 8.29
N LEU A 322 4.94 -18.66 7.06
CA LEU A 322 3.96 -19.48 6.33
C LEU A 322 4.48 -20.89 6.02
N GLN A 323 5.77 -21.02 5.69
CA GLN A 323 6.39 -22.33 5.51
C GLN A 323 6.38 -23.13 6.81
N ALA A 324 6.65 -22.50 7.95
CA ALA A 324 6.59 -23.14 9.27
C ALA A 324 5.17 -23.65 9.58
N GLU A 325 4.16 -22.79 9.41
CA GLU A 325 2.76 -23.15 9.61
C GLU A 325 2.30 -24.28 8.68
N THR A 326 2.72 -24.24 7.40
CA THR A 326 2.41 -25.29 6.42
C THR A 326 3.01 -26.63 6.83
N LYS A 327 4.28 -26.64 7.26
CA LYS A 327 4.95 -27.86 7.71
C LYS A 327 4.35 -28.42 9.00
N SER A 328 3.96 -27.53 9.91
CA SER A 328 3.26 -27.92 11.14
C SER A 328 1.87 -28.51 10.83
N LEU A 329 1.14 -28.01 9.84
CA LEU A 329 -0.12 -28.60 9.38
C LEU A 329 0.10 -30.03 8.82
N LEU A 330 1.23 -30.27 8.15
CA LEU A 330 1.61 -31.59 7.59
C LEU A 330 2.21 -32.56 8.64
N GLY A 331 2.38 -32.14 9.89
CA GLY A 331 3.00 -32.96 10.94
C GLY A 331 4.54 -33.02 10.90
N GLU A 332 5.20 -32.23 10.04
CA GLU A 332 6.66 -32.14 9.93
C GLU A 332 7.26 -31.22 11.01
N ASN A 333 7.07 -31.56 12.29
CA ASN A 333 7.36 -30.67 13.41
C ASN A 333 8.81 -30.17 13.47
N GLU A 334 9.81 -31.02 13.24
CA GLU A 334 11.22 -30.63 13.26
C GLU A 334 11.52 -29.57 12.19
N ASN A 335 10.99 -29.78 10.98
CA ASN A 335 11.15 -28.83 9.89
C ASN A 335 10.38 -27.54 10.13
N ALA A 336 9.21 -27.60 10.79
CA ALA A 336 8.45 -26.43 11.17
C ALA A 336 9.23 -25.56 12.17
N ILE A 337 9.82 -26.18 13.20
CA ILE A 337 10.68 -25.49 14.20
C ILE A 337 11.83 -24.75 13.50
N SER A 338 12.56 -25.43 12.62
CA SER A 338 13.66 -24.80 11.86
C SER A 338 13.21 -23.58 11.04
N LYS A 339 11.97 -23.62 10.50
CA LYS A 339 11.39 -22.49 9.75
C LYS A 339 10.92 -21.35 10.65
N TYR A 340 10.37 -21.64 11.84
CA TYR A 340 10.10 -20.61 12.84
C TYR A 340 11.38 -19.90 13.27
N ASP A 341 12.47 -20.63 13.54
CA ASP A 341 13.76 -20.05 13.88
C ASP A 341 14.30 -19.13 12.76
N SER A 342 14.15 -19.57 11.51
CA SER A 342 14.51 -18.76 10.34
C SER A 342 13.67 -17.47 10.24
N ALA A 343 12.36 -17.57 10.49
CA ALA A 343 11.47 -16.41 10.52
C ALA A 343 11.89 -15.40 11.59
N ILE A 344 12.19 -15.87 12.81
CA ILE A 344 12.65 -15.04 13.94
C ILE A 344 13.98 -14.36 13.61
N ALA A 345 14.95 -15.12 13.10
CA ALA A 345 16.28 -14.62 12.79
C ALA A 345 16.28 -13.52 11.72
N VAL A 346 15.41 -13.63 10.72
CA VAL A 346 15.26 -12.64 9.65
C VAL A 346 14.39 -11.46 10.09
N ALA A 347 13.36 -11.69 10.90
CA ALA A 347 12.53 -10.63 11.46
C ALA A 347 13.31 -9.67 12.38
N GLY A 348 14.40 -10.10 13.01
CA GLY A 348 15.26 -9.20 13.80
C GLY A 348 16.26 -8.36 12.98
N LYS A 349 16.39 -8.64 11.67
CA LYS A 349 17.30 -7.94 10.75
C LYS A 349 16.56 -7.01 9.77
N ASN A 350 15.28 -7.29 9.54
CA ASN A 350 14.33 -6.39 8.89
C ASN A 350 13.81 -5.44 9.96
#